data_AF-A0A8J7PXR5-F1
#
_entry.id   AF-A0A8J7PXR5-F1
#
_cell.length_a   1.000
_cell.length_b   1.000
_cell.length_c   1.000
_cell.angle_alpha   90.00
_cell.angle_beta   90.00
_cell.angle_gamma   90.00
#
_symmetry.space_group_name_H-M   'P 1'
#
loop_
_entity.id
_entity.type
_entity.pdbx_description
1 polymer ?
#
loop_
_entity_poly.entity_id
_entity_poly.type
_entity_poly.pdbx_seq_one_letter_code
_entity_poly.pdbx_strand_id
1 'polypeptide(L)'
;MKNKLTINNIDDVINTNSLFPTLTRYNRLESRPRTDNFQRVMRAEVRDALWMLCKQWQMGEFLGDDAGTPVAAKIHVEGQRITKYQPVGGSVQKFDHDHLWKPL
;
A
#
# COMPACT_ATOMS: atom_id res chain seq x y z
N MET A 1 -27.72 6.23 -19.73
CA MET A 1 -27.27 5.11 -18.86
C MET A 1 -26.01 5.54 -18.12
N LYS A 2 -26.06 5.72 -16.78
CA LYS A 2 -24.86 6.04 -15.98
C LYS A 2 -23.95 4.81 -15.95
N ASN A 3 -22.75 4.92 -16.53
CA ASN A 3 -21.76 3.84 -16.52
C ASN A 3 -21.24 3.66 -15.08
N LYS A 4 -21.34 2.44 -14.56
CA LYS A 4 -21.07 2.11 -13.15
C LYS A 4 -19.58 2.22 -12.77
N LEU A 5 -18.71 2.45 -13.75
CA LEU A 5 -17.25 2.41 -13.59
C LEU A 5 -16.55 3.77 -13.80
N THR A 6 -17.26 4.82 -14.21
CA THR A 6 -16.66 6.13 -14.47
C THR A 6 -17.15 7.15 -13.44
N ILE A 7 -16.19 7.65 -12.64
CA ILE A 7 -16.39 8.74 -11.69
C ILE A 7 -16.07 10.04 -12.42
N ASN A 8 -17.08 10.84 -12.72
CA ASN A 8 -16.93 12.10 -13.46
C ASN A 8 -16.55 13.28 -12.55
N ASN A 9 -16.77 13.14 -11.24
CA ASN A 9 -16.47 14.15 -10.25
C ASN A 9 -15.98 13.47 -8.97
N ILE A 10 -14.76 13.80 -8.54
CA ILE A 10 -14.12 13.16 -7.39
C ILE A 10 -14.67 13.71 -6.07
N ASP A 11 -15.14 14.95 -6.04
CA ASP A 11 -15.73 15.57 -4.86
C ASP A 11 -17.01 14.86 -4.43
N ASP A 12 -17.79 14.33 -5.38
CA ASP A 12 -19.00 13.56 -5.07
C ASP A 12 -18.65 12.24 -4.36
N VAL A 13 -17.55 11.57 -4.71
CA VAL A 13 -17.13 10.32 -4.06
C VAL A 13 -16.56 10.57 -2.67
N ILE A 14 -15.78 11.64 -2.53
CA ILE A 14 -15.12 12.01 -1.27
C ILE A 14 -16.15 12.48 -0.23
N ASN A 15 -17.18 13.21 -0.65
CA ASN A 15 -18.18 13.77 0.26
C ASN A 15 -19.41 12.86 0.48
N THR A 16 -19.55 11.79 -0.31
CA THR A 16 -20.64 10.81 -0.09
C THR A 16 -20.33 9.96 1.13
N ASN A 17 -20.95 10.29 2.26
CA ASN A 17 -20.86 9.50 3.48
C ASN A 17 -21.67 8.20 3.31
N SER A 18 -21.08 7.19 2.67
CA SER A 18 -21.69 5.86 2.50
C SER A 18 -21.64 5.08 3.81
N LEU A 19 -22.59 5.35 4.69
CA LEU A 19 -22.78 4.60 5.93
C LEU A 19 -23.46 3.27 5.60
N PHE A 20 -22.67 2.23 5.35
CA PHE A 20 -23.18 0.86 5.46
C PHE A 20 -23.29 0.51 6.95
N PRO A 21 -24.49 0.28 7.51
CA PRO A 21 -24.63 -0.09 8.91
C PRO A 21 -24.10 -1.52 9.10
N THR A 22 -22.81 -1.63 9.42
CA THR A 22 -22.14 -2.90 9.72
C THR A 22 -21.88 -2.98 11.21
N LEU A 23 -22.54 -3.92 11.90
CA LEU A 23 -22.24 -4.27 13.29
C LEU A 23 -21.08 -5.27 13.32
N THR A 24 -19.85 -4.77 13.21
CA THR A 24 -18.65 -5.60 13.35
C THR A 24 -18.45 -5.97 14.83
N ARG A 25 -18.61 -7.26 15.16
CA ARG A 25 -18.35 -7.79 16.50
C ARG A 25 -17.05 -8.59 16.46
N TYR A 26 -16.11 -8.22 17.32
CA TYR A 26 -14.91 -9.00 17.56
C TYR A 26 -15.11 -9.85 18.80
N ASN A 27 -14.90 -11.16 18.69
CA ASN A 27 -14.73 -12.01 19.86
C ASN A 27 -13.24 -12.34 19.98
N ARG A 28 -12.62 -12.00 21.11
CA ARG A 28 -11.25 -12.40 21.38
C ARG A 28 -11.26 -13.87 21.79
N LEU A 29 -10.84 -14.74 20.87
CA LEU A 29 -10.58 -16.13 21.21
C LEU A 29 -9.33 -16.19 22.09
N GLU A 30 -9.53 -16.51 23.36
CA GLU A 30 -8.45 -16.78 24.30
C GLU A 30 -8.43 -18.25 24.67
N SER A 31 -7.23 -18.83 24.76
CA SER A 31 -7.07 -20.17 25.29
C SER A 31 -7.32 -20.16 26.79
N ARG A 32 -8.23 -21.01 27.26
CA ARG A 32 -8.41 -21.26 28.70
C ARG A 32 -7.58 -22.50 29.08
N PRO A 33 -6.55 -22.35 29.94
CA PRO A 33 -5.74 -23.50 30.35
C PRO A 33 -6.59 -24.48 31.17
N ARG A 34 -6.40 -25.77 30.91
CA ARG A 34 -7.11 -26.86 31.61
C ARG A 34 -6.44 -27.28 32.93
N THR A 35 -5.27 -26.71 33.24
CA THR A 35 -4.47 -27.01 34.44
C THR A 35 -4.02 -25.72 35.11
N ASP A 36 -3.86 -25.77 36.42
CA ASP A 36 -3.36 -24.70 37.29
C ASP A 36 -1.82 -24.74 37.47
N ASN A 37 -1.16 -25.83 37.05
CA ASN A 37 0.29 -25.93 37.08
C ASN A 37 0.93 -25.39 35.78
N PHE A 38 1.48 -24.18 35.86
CA PHE A 38 2.11 -23.50 34.73
C PHE A 38 3.63 -23.65 34.63
N GLN A 39 4.27 -24.37 35.56
CA GLN A 39 5.74 -24.44 35.65
C GLN A 39 6.39 -24.90 34.33
N ARG A 40 5.78 -25.88 33.65
CA ARG A 40 6.30 -26.40 32.37
C ARG A 40 6.14 -25.41 31.21
N VAL A 41 5.01 -24.71 31.12
CA VAL A 41 4.74 -23.79 30.01
C VAL A 41 5.52 -22.48 30.14
N MET A 42 5.79 -22.02 31.37
CA MET A 42 6.61 -20.83 31.62
C MET A 42 8.09 -21.02 31.22
N ARG A 43 8.57 -22.25 31.05
CA ARG A 43 9.97 -22.51 30.63
C ARG A 43 10.23 -22.27 29.14
N ALA A 44 9.19 -22.12 28.31
CA ALA A 44 9.31 -21.89 26.87
C ALA A 44 10.32 -22.82 26.16
N GLU A 45 10.32 -24.11 26.55
CA GLU A 45 11.28 -25.10 26.03
C GLU A 45 11.14 -25.29 24.52
N VAL A 46 12.26 -25.13 23.80
CA VAL A 46 12.34 -25.49 22.37
C VAL A 46 12.47 -27.01 22.25
N ARG A 47 11.45 -27.66 21.68
CA ARG A 47 11.43 -29.14 21.55
C ARG A 47 12.12 -29.65 20.29
N ASP A 48 12.21 -28.82 19.25
CA ASP A 48 12.87 -29.15 17.99
C ASP A 48 13.41 -27.88 17.32
N ALA A 49 14.67 -27.55 17.63
CA ALA A 49 15.32 -26.37 17.11
C ALA A 49 15.61 -26.49 15.60
N LEU A 50 15.94 -27.69 15.13
CA LEU A 50 16.23 -27.92 13.71
C LEU A 50 14.98 -27.68 12.87
N TRP A 51 13.83 -28.22 13.30
CA TRP A 51 12.56 -27.97 12.65
C TRP A 51 12.19 -26.49 12.64
N MET A 52 12.32 -25.78 13.77
CA MET A 52 12.04 -24.34 13.84
C MET A 52 12.86 -23.55 12.81
N LEU A 53 14.18 -23.78 12.75
CA LEU A 53 15.05 -23.08 11.80
C LEU A 53 14.72 -23.42 10.34
N CYS A 54 14.41 -24.69 10.04
CA CYS A 54 13.96 -25.08 8.70
C CYS A 54 12.64 -24.40 8.32
N LYS A 55 11.72 -24.18 9.27
CA LYS A 55 10.48 -23.43 9.03
C LYS A 55 10.73 -21.96 8.74
N GLN A 56 11.63 -21.30 9.48
CA GLN A 56 12.01 -19.90 9.22
C GLN A 56 12.61 -19.74 7.81
N TRP A 57 13.46 -20.69 7.42
CA TRP A 57 14.02 -20.74 6.07
C TRP A 57 12.94 -20.93 4.99
N GLN A 58 12.02 -21.89 5.16
CA GLN A 58 10.93 -22.13 4.20
C GLN A 58 10.00 -20.94 4.04
N MET A 59 9.74 -20.18 5.12
CA MET A 59 8.90 -18.98 5.08
C MET A 59 9.66 -17.76 4.53
N GLY A 60 10.94 -17.89 4.22
CA GLY A 60 11.76 -16.80 3.69
C GLY A 60 12.15 -15.75 4.72
N GLU A 61 12.04 -16.03 6.01
CA GLU A 61 12.38 -15.07 7.08
C GLU A 61 13.87 -14.67 7.02
N PHE A 62 14.73 -15.59 6.55
CA PHE A 62 16.16 -15.33 6.33
C PHE A 62 16.48 -14.56 5.05
N LEU A 63 15.49 -14.30 4.18
CA LEU A 63 15.71 -13.46 3.01
C LEU A 63 15.89 -11.99 3.39
N GLY A 64 15.48 -11.60 4.61
CA GLY A 64 15.68 -10.26 5.14
C GLY A 64 14.99 -9.22 4.27
N ASP A 65 13.66 -9.12 4.40
CA ASP A 65 12.91 -8.09 3.70
C ASP A 65 13.11 -6.74 4.41
N ASP A 66 13.44 -5.69 3.64
CA ASP A 66 13.45 -4.32 4.15
C ASP A 66 12.00 -3.84 4.26
N ALA A 67 11.34 -4.23 5.34
CA ALA A 67 9.98 -3.81 5.68
C ALA A 67 9.92 -2.35 6.17
N GLY A 68 10.99 -1.57 6.01
CA GLY A 68 11.02 -0.15 6.27
C GLY A 68 10.06 0.60 5.36
N THR A 69 8.85 0.88 5.84
CA THR A 69 7.92 1.78 5.13
C THR A 69 8.31 3.23 5.43
N PRO A 70 8.56 4.08 4.42
CA PRO A 70 8.89 5.48 4.67
C PRO A 70 7.69 6.20 5.31
N VAL A 71 7.91 6.78 6.50
CA VAL A 71 6.88 7.53 7.25
C VAL A 71 6.60 8.89 6.60
N ALA A 72 7.59 9.50 5.96
CA ALA A 72 7.45 10.74 5.19
C ALA A 72 8.58 10.90 4.16
N ALA A 73 8.26 11.43 2.99
CA ALA A 73 9.25 11.84 1.98
C ALA A 73 8.98 13.30 1.57
N LYS A 74 10.02 14.13 1.54
CA LYS A 74 9.98 15.49 0.96
C LYS A 74 10.71 15.46 -0.36
N ILE A 75 10.02 15.85 -1.44
CA ILE A 75 10.60 15.89 -2.79
C ILE A 75 10.82 17.35 -3.14
N HIS A 76 12.05 17.71 -3.48
CA HIS A 76 12.38 18.99 -4.10
C HIS A 76 12.62 18.76 -5.58
N VAL A 77 11.83 19.40 -6.43
CA VAL A 77 11.92 19.26 -7.89
C VAL A 77 12.29 20.61 -8.47
N GLU A 78 13.40 20.65 -9.21
CA GLU A 78 13.76 21.76 -10.08
C GLU A 78 13.40 21.36 -11.52
N GLY A 79 12.46 22.07 -12.13
CA GLY A 79 12.00 21.81 -13.49
C GLY A 79 12.42 22.93 -14.44
N GLN A 80 12.92 22.58 -15.61
CA GLN A 80 13.10 23.53 -16.71
C GLN A 80 11.93 23.46 -17.70
N ARG A 81 11.53 24.61 -18.24
CA ARG A 81 10.52 24.67 -19.30
C ARG A 81 11.11 24.14 -20.61
N ILE A 82 10.37 23.24 -21.25
CA ILE A 82 10.66 22.81 -22.63
C ILE A 82 10.47 24.01 -23.55
N THR A 83 11.53 24.45 -24.23
CA THR A 83 11.46 25.61 -25.11
C THR A 83 11.14 25.25 -26.56
N LYS A 84 11.59 24.08 -27.02
CA LYS A 84 11.47 23.63 -28.41
C LYS A 84 11.38 22.10 -28.46
N TYR A 85 10.74 21.57 -29.49
CA TYR A 85 10.71 20.15 -29.80
C TYR A 85 10.91 19.92 -31.30
N GLN A 86 11.38 18.73 -31.68
CA GLN A 86 11.46 18.32 -33.07
C GLN A 86 10.61 17.05 -33.25
N PRO A 87 9.50 17.10 -34.01
CA PRO A 87 8.75 15.91 -34.35
C PRO A 87 9.52 15.04 -35.35
N VAL A 88 9.29 13.72 -35.31
CA VAL A 88 9.90 12.78 -36.26
C VAL A 88 9.51 13.17 -37.69
N GLY A 89 10.51 13.44 -38.52
CA GLY A 89 10.32 13.86 -39.92
C GLY A 89 10.01 15.35 -40.12
N GLY A 90 10.04 16.17 -39.08
CA GLY A 90 9.74 17.61 -39.16
C GLY A 90 10.90 18.52 -38.74
N SER A 91 10.71 19.83 -38.95
CA SER A 91 11.61 20.89 -38.48
C SER A 91 11.39 21.21 -36.99
N VAL A 92 12.39 21.81 -36.35
CA VAL A 92 12.32 22.22 -34.93
C VAL A 92 11.22 23.26 -34.75
N GLN A 93 10.29 22.99 -33.83
CA GLN A 93 9.15 23.84 -33.49
C GLN A 93 9.31 24.37 -32.06
N LYS A 94 8.91 25.63 -31.84
CA LYS A 94 8.85 26.18 -30.48
C LYS A 94 7.71 25.48 -29.73
N PHE A 95 7.98 25.07 -28.49
CA PHE A 95 6.95 24.46 -27.66
C PHE A 95 5.97 25.54 -27.22
N ASP A 96 4.69 25.38 -27.57
CA ASP A 96 3.63 26.29 -27.16
C ASP A 96 3.21 25.95 -25.73
N HIS A 97 3.37 26.91 -24.82
CA HIS A 97 3.01 26.75 -23.42
C HIS A 97 1.58 27.20 -23.10
N ASP A 98 0.96 27.99 -23.98
CA ASP A 98 -0.28 28.70 -23.67
C ASP A 98 -1.51 27.97 -24.24
N HIS A 99 -1.29 27.02 -25.16
CA HIS A 99 -2.34 26.14 -25.67
C HIS A 99 -2.55 24.92 -24.75
N LEU A 100 -2.91 25.18 -23.49
CA LEU A 100 -3.42 24.15 -22.58
C LEU A 100 -4.85 23.78 -23.00
N TRP A 101 -5.04 22.49 -23.26
CA TRP A 101 -6.30 21.76 -23.48
C TRP A 101 -7.58 22.60 -23.30
N LYS A 102 -8.24 22.94 -24.41
CA LYS A 102 -9.65 23.36 -24.38
C LYS A 102 -10.51 22.09 -24.55
N PRO A 103 -11.38 21.73 -23.59
CA PRO A 103 -12.37 20.70 -23.85
C PRO A 103 -13.29 21.17 -24.98
N LEU A 104 -13.66 20.23 -25.84
CA LEU A 104 -14.68 20.38 -26.89
C LEU A 104 -16.05 20.71 -26.28
#